data_AF-A0A8H6ILT1-F1
#
_entry.id   AF-A0A8H6ILT1-F1
#
_cell.length_a   1.000
_cell.length_b   1.000
_cell.length_c   1.000
_cell.angle_alpha   90.00
_cell.angle_beta   90.00
_cell.angle_gamma   90.00
#
_symmetry.space_group_name_H-M   'P 1'
#
loop_
_entity.id
_entity.type
_entity.pdbx_description
1 polymer ?
#
loop_
_entity_poly.entity_id
_entity_poly.type
_entity_poly.pdbx_seq_one_letter_code
_entity_poly.pdbx_strand_id
1 'polypeptide(L)'
;MRTITVKKRDRGPWDRDTTGEQPGKKRVRTFEEGESARELALAHHIATARIPIRALTTKWSMGSNRPVDARHVRRLRDVFLEGTLNRTARENRLLVLGTRAEVEGILQPTNGRIDDSDSDGSGEKQTPIPSPHNWPGPQLEVMAGQHRIRALEAYVELTNAGADELWWTCEVYDRAPSFTDTLPLDVAIKLRANRREAYLADSHGQIWSQVAAASAQDPKLFQGRGADLEKELKTVLNLGPEVKFPLRRLAMIWRNNRWRPLTTQWCETLVGRQTFQISTWDWMISNRIDDFWLATLRKILYTLSRLPWDGKSRVRAVDWTLLSSALGDGYGDEEARELFFPSQRKTPTDHPTTRRRRPNLLPSLDNKSYREIYQYICDRSGQLCFPSLDRITRLTKEDGRVLSAVMGHVITWANVEPRVITNSRINNKPQLREDLGCVLRPLADDI
;
A
#
# COMPACT_ATOMS: atom_id res chain seq x y z
N MET A 1 -2.65 -20.21 58.87
CA MET A 1 -3.28 -18.95 59.36
C MET A 1 -2.22 -18.11 60.07
N ARG A 2 -1.82 -16.98 59.48
CA ARG A 2 -1.42 -15.73 60.15
C ARG A 2 -1.21 -14.68 59.06
N THR A 3 -2.12 -13.72 59.05
CA THR A 3 -2.29 -12.64 58.09
C THR A 3 -1.23 -11.57 58.31
N ILE A 4 -0.56 -11.11 57.25
CA ILE A 4 0.31 -9.92 57.30
C ILE A 4 -0.43 -8.78 56.61
N THR A 5 -0.85 -7.80 57.41
CA THR A 5 -1.53 -6.58 56.98
C THR A 5 -0.50 -5.49 56.69
N VAL A 6 -0.50 -4.94 55.47
CA VAL A 6 0.35 -3.82 55.05
C VAL A 6 -0.28 -2.50 55.52
N LYS A 7 0.47 -1.70 56.29
CA LYS A 7 0.08 -0.35 56.72
C LYS A 7 0.26 0.66 55.57
N LYS A 8 -0.85 1.28 55.17
CA LYS A 8 -0.90 2.54 54.40
C LYS A 8 -0.26 3.67 55.21
N ARG A 9 0.52 4.53 54.55
CA ARG A 9 1.01 5.79 55.14
C ARG A 9 0.31 6.96 54.43
N ASP A 10 -0.55 7.62 55.18
CA ASP A 10 -1.29 8.81 54.82
C ASP A 10 -0.36 10.02 54.65
N ARG A 11 -0.68 10.89 53.69
CA ARG A 11 -0.14 12.26 53.59
C ARG A 11 -1.21 13.22 54.10
N GLY A 12 -0.88 13.93 55.18
CA GLY A 12 -1.71 15.01 55.73
C GLY A 12 -1.45 16.37 55.06
N PRO A 13 -2.41 17.33 55.18
CA PRO A 13 -2.51 18.59 54.44
C PRO A 13 -2.06 19.81 55.26
N TRP A 14 -1.70 20.95 54.63
CA TRP A 14 -2.01 22.35 55.00
C TRP A 14 -1.44 23.33 53.93
N ASP A 15 -2.37 24.12 53.35
CA ASP A 15 -2.35 25.49 52.74
C ASP A 15 -1.32 25.91 51.66
N ARG A 16 -1.71 26.31 50.42
CA ARG A 16 -2.32 27.59 49.94
C ARG A 16 -1.56 28.82 50.44
N ASP A 17 -1.20 29.84 49.66
CA ASP A 17 -1.46 30.27 48.28
C ASP A 17 -0.39 31.34 47.96
N THR A 18 0.06 31.45 46.71
CA THR A 18 0.56 32.72 46.12
C THR A 18 0.83 32.50 44.63
N THR A 19 -0.27 32.61 43.87
CA THR A 19 -0.37 33.35 42.62
C THR A 19 0.96 33.83 41.99
N GLY A 20 1.39 33.06 41.01
CA GLY A 20 2.37 33.45 39.99
C GLY A 20 2.01 32.76 38.68
N GLU A 21 0.77 32.96 38.20
CA GLU A 21 0.36 32.60 36.84
C GLU A 21 1.28 33.32 35.85
N GLN A 22 2.31 32.62 35.35
CA GLN A 22 2.82 32.95 34.03
C GLN A 22 1.77 32.50 33.02
N PRO A 23 1.19 33.41 32.21
CA PRO A 23 0.22 33.03 31.22
C PRO A 23 0.93 32.14 30.21
N GLY A 24 0.58 30.85 30.23
CA GLY A 24 0.98 29.91 29.21
C GLY A 24 0.62 30.54 27.87
N LYS A 25 1.64 30.82 27.05
CA LYS A 25 1.47 31.22 25.65
C LYS A 25 0.60 30.15 25.00
N LYS A 26 -0.72 30.39 24.93
CA LYS A 26 -1.61 29.68 24.02
C LYS A 26 -0.97 29.88 22.66
N ARG A 27 -0.36 28.83 22.11
CA ARG A 27 0.05 28.79 20.71
C ARG A 27 -1.23 29.08 19.93
N VAL A 28 -1.37 30.32 19.48
CA VAL A 28 -2.38 30.68 18.49
C VAL A 28 -2.07 29.78 17.31
N ARG A 29 -2.93 28.78 17.09
CA ARG A 29 -2.90 28.00 15.87
C ARG A 29 -3.45 28.93 14.80
N THR A 30 -2.56 29.68 14.17
CA THR A 30 -2.87 30.35 12.92
C THR A 30 -3.24 29.27 11.90
N PHE A 31 -4.34 29.49 11.19
CA PHE A 31 -4.70 28.66 10.05
C PHE A 31 -3.59 28.82 9.01
N GLU A 32 -3.01 27.72 8.57
CA GLU A 32 -2.17 27.70 7.38
C GLU A 32 -3.12 27.46 6.20
N GLU A 33 -3.41 28.51 5.44
CA GLU A 33 -4.00 28.36 4.11
C GLU A 33 -2.98 27.61 3.25
N GLY A 34 -3.39 26.45 2.76
CA GLY A 34 -2.53 25.56 1.97
C GLY A 34 -3.22 25.19 0.68
N GLU A 35 -2.50 25.36 -0.42
CA GLU A 35 -2.99 25.03 -1.76
C GLU A 35 -3.31 23.53 -1.87
N SER A 36 -4.36 23.19 -2.61
CA SER A 36 -4.69 21.80 -2.93
C SER A 36 -3.61 21.19 -3.83
N ALA A 37 -3.49 19.85 -3.83
CA ALA A 37 -2.55 19.18 -4.72
C ALA A 37 -2.78 19.52 -6.20
N ARG A 38 -4.04 19.77 -6.58
CA ARG A 38 -4.40 20.22 -7.93
C ARG A 38 -4.00 21.67 -8.17
N GLU A 39 -4.11 22.55 -7.17
CA GLU A 39 -3.62 23.93 -7.27
C GLU A 39 -2.10 23.99 -7.45
N LEU A 40 -1.35 23.24 -6.65
CA LEU A 40 0.10 23.10 -6.79
C LEU A 40 0.52 22.55 -8.15
N ALA A 41 -0.37 21.79 -8.80
CA ALA A 41 -0.12 21.18 -10.11
C ALA A 41 -0.57 22.05 -11.29
N LEU A 42 -1.27 23.17 -11.08
CA LEU A 42 -1.83 24.00 -12.15
C LEU A 42 -0.78 24.47 -13.15
N ALA A 43 0.43 24.82 -12.68
CA ALA A 43 1.53 25.24 -13.55
C ALA A 43 1.99 24.15 -14.54
N HIS A 44 1.67 22.89 -14.25
CA HIS A 44 2.03 21.72 -15.07
C HIS A 44 0.82 21.11 -15.77
N HIS A 45 -0.35 21.75 -15.69
CA HIS A 45 -1.54 21.34 -16.43
C HIS A 45 -1.34 21.63 -17.92
N ILE A 46 -1.57 20.62 -18.75
CA ILE A 46 -1.47 20.73 -20.20
C ILE A 46 -2.85 21.03 -20.79
N ALA A 47 -3.85 20.21 -20.44
CA ALA A 47 -5.19 20.31 -21.00
C ALA A 47 -6.24 19.56 -20.17
N THR A 48 -7.51 19.96 -20.32
CA THR A 48 -8.66 19.21 -19.84
C THR A 48 -9.46 18.71 -21.05
N ALA A 49 -9.56 17.40 -21.22
CA ALA A 49 -10.17 16.78 -22.41
C ALA A 49 -10.93 15.50 -22.07
N ARG A 50 -11.96 15.17 -22.87
CA ARG A 50 -12.61 13.86 -22.92
C ARG A 50 -11.65 12.86 -23.59
N ILE A 51 -11.20 11.86 -22.85
CA ILE A 51 -10.24 10.87 -23.34
C ILE A 51 -10.91 9.50 -23.36
N PRO A 52 -10.82 8.74 -24.45
CA PRO A 52 -11.40 7.39 -24.51
C PRO A 52 -10.66 6.46 -23.54
N ILE A 53 -11.39 5.56 -22.87
CA ILE A 53 -10.82 4.69 -21.83
C ILE A 53 -9.66 3.83 -22.36
N ARG A 54 -9.71 3.40 -23.63
CA ARG A 54 -8.64 2.63 -24.28
C ARG A 54 -7.31 3.39 -24.41
N ALA A 55 -7.35 4.73 -24.39
CA ALA A 55 -6.18 5.59 -24.39
C ALA A 55 -5.60 5.81 -22.98
N LEU A 56 -6.21 5.22 -21.95
CA LEU A 56 -5.77 5.32 -20.57
C LEU A 56 -5.11 4.02 -20.11
N THR A 57 -4.03 4.14 -19.34
CA THR A 57 -3.38 3.01 -18.69
C THR A 57 -3.36 3.18 -17.18
N THR A 58 -3.70 2.11 -16.47
CA THR A 58 -3.64 2.05 -15.00
C THR A 58 -2.28 1.54 -14.50
N LYS A 59 -1.36 1.22 -15.42
CA LYS A 59 0.03 0.89 -15.13
C LYS A 59 0.79 2.18 -14.85
N TRP A 60 1.41 2.27 -13.69
CA TRP A 60 2.17 3.45 -13.28
C TRP A 60 3.63 3.31 -13.67
N SER A 61 4.20 4.38 -14.22
CA SER A 61 5.65 4.54 -14.41
C SER A 61 6.39 4.59 -13.06
N MET A 62 5.71 5.07 -12.02
CA MET A 62 6.25 5.18 -10.67
C MET A 62 5.39 4.41 -9.66
N GLY A 63 6.01 3.44 -8.97
CA GLY A 63 5.35 2.66 -7.94
C GLY A 63 4.31 1.68 -8.51
N SER A 64 3.22 1.47 -7.79
CA SER A 64 2.16 0.55 -8.23
C SER A 64 0.80 1.08 -7.83
N ASN A 65 -0.14 1.02 -8.76
CA ASN A 65 -1.52 1.39 -8.51
C ASN A 65 -2.18 0.40 -7.53
N ARG A 66 -3.20 0.85 -6.81
CA ARG A 66 -3.98 0.00 -5.89
C ARG A 66 -4.75 -1.07 -6.69
N PRO A 67 -4.86 -2.29 -6.13
CA PRO A 67 -5.69 -3.34 -6.71
C PRO A 67 -7.13 -2.86 -6.85
N VAL A 68 -7.80 -3.29 -7.90
CA VAL A 68 -9.21 -2.97 -8.13
C VAL A 68 -10.08 -3.72 -7.10
N ASP A 69 -10.82 -2.97 -6.29
CA ASP A 69 -11.83 -3.52 -5.38
C ASP A 69 -13.15 -3.71 -6.12
N ALA A 70 -13.51 -4.97 -6.39
CA ALA A 70 -14.74 -5.34 -7.08
C ALA A 70 -16.02 -4.92 -6.34
N ARG A 71 -16.02 -4.83 -5.00
CA ARG A 71 -17.17 -4.31 -4.24
C ARG A 71 -17.33 -2.81 -4.47
N HIS A 72 -16.22 -2.08 -4.47
CA HIS A 72 -16.26 -0.65 -4.74
C HIS A 72 -16.66 -0.34 -6.18
N VAL A 73 -16.14 -1.09 -7.16
CA VAL A 73 -16.54 -1.00 -8.57
C VAL A 73 -18.05 -1.22 -8.73
N ARG A 74 -18.61 -2.25 -8.08
CA ARG A 74 -20.06 -2.49 -8.11
C ARG A 74 -20.85 -1.31 -7.56
N ARG A 75 -20.47 -0.79 -6.38
CA ARG A 75 -21.12 0.40 -5.80
C ARG A 75 -21.07 1.60 -6.76
N LEU A 76 -19.92 1.87 -7.38
CA LEU A 76 -19.79 2.98 -8.33
C LEU A 76 -20.66 2.76 -9.59
N ARG A 77 -20.71 1.52 -10.10
CA ARG A 77 -21.57 1.18 -11.24
C ARG A 77 -23.05 1.35 -10.87
N ASP A 78 -23.47 0.95 -9.67
CA ASP A 78 -24.85 1.11 -9.21
C ASP A 78 -25.21 2.60 -9.10
N VAL A 79 -24.29 3.43 -8.59
CA VAL A 79 -24.40 4.90 -8.59
C VAL A 79 -24.53 5.47 -10.02
N PHE A 80 -23.84 4.90 -11.00
CA PHE A 80 -23.97 5.29 -12.42
C PHE A 80 -25.34 4.91 -13.01
N LEU A 81 -25.93 3.78 -12.60
CA LEU A 81 -27.27 3.37 -13.02
C LEU A 81 -28.36 4.27 -12.45
N GLU A 82 -28.16 4.81 -11.25
CA GLU A 82 -29.06 5.77 -10.60
C GLU A 82 -28.99 7.19 -11.21
N GLY A 83 -28.20 7.40 -12.27
CA GLY A 83 -28.18 8.63 -13.06
C GLY A 83 -27.14 9.67 -12.66
N THR A 84 -26.21 9.36 -11.75
CA THR A 84 -25.22 10.32 -11.23
C THR A 84 -23.87 10.28 -11.96
N LEU A 85 -23.89 10.10 -13.29
CA LEU A 85 -22.68 10.01 -14.11
C LEU A 85 -22.08 11.39 -14.43
N ASN A 86 -21.66 12.12 -13.39
CA ASN A 86 -21.16 13.49 -13.48
C ASN A 86 -19.70 13.54 -13.98
N ARG A 87 -19.47 13.19 -15.24
CA ARG A 87 -18.12 13.11 -15.86
C ARG A 87 -17.40 14.46 -15.97
N THR A 88 -18.12 15.58 -16.03
CA THR A 88 -17.57 16.93 -16.23
C THR A 88 -17.22 17.64 -14.91
N ALA A 89 -17.87 17.24 -13.81
CA ALA A 89 -17.65 17.79 -12.48
C ALA A 89 -16.18 17.60 -12.06
N ARG A 90 -15.56 18.67 -11.56
CA ARG A 90 -14.11 18.76 -11.34
C ARG A 90 -13.62 17.63 -10.44
N GLU A 91 -14.33 17.32 -9.37
CA GLU A 91 -14.07 16.23 -8.43
C GLU A 91 -14.05 14.84 -9.10
N ASN A 92 -14.81 14.65 -10.17
CA ASN A 92 -14.93 13.38 -10.88
C ASN A 92 -13.97 13.25 -12.05
N ARG A 93 -13.30 14.34 -12.49
CA ARG A 93 -12.30 14.29 -13.56
C ARG A 93 -11.16 13.33 -13.18
N LEU A 94 -10.67 12.55 -14.15
CA LEU A 94 -9.51 11.69 -13.94
C LEU A 94 -8.24 12.52 -14.04
N LEU A 95 -7.30 12.27 -13.15
CA LEU A 95 -5.98 12.90 -13.19
C LEU A 95 -5.04 11.98 -13.97
N VAL A 96 -4.45 12.48 -15.06
CA VAL A 96 -3.61 11.66 -15.95
C VAL A 96 -2.27 12.35 -16.24
N LEU A 97 -1.24 11.55 -16.49
CA LEU A 97 0.08 12.01 -16.92
C LEU A 97 0.32 11.69 -18.39
N GLY A 98 0.86 12.65 -19.12
CA GLY A 98 1.36 12.52 -20.49
C GLY A 98 2.49 13.51 -20.72
N THR A 99 3.27 13.36 -21.78
CA THR A 99 4.21 14.43 -22.15
C THR A 99 3.48 15.53 -22.92
N ARG A 100 3.90 16.78 -22.73
CA ARG A 100 3.34 17.93 -23.45
C ARG A 100 3.33 17.73 -24.98
N ALA A 101 4.43 17.24 -25.55
CA ALA A 101 4.53 17.00 -27.00
C ALA A 101 3.52 15.96 -27.51
N GLU A 102 3.31 14.87 -26.77
CA GLU A 102 2.31 13.85 -27.11
C GLU A 102 0.90 14.44 -27.07
N VAL A 103 0.58 15.21 -26.03
CA VAL A 103 -0.77 15.73 -25.79
C VAL A 103 -1.10 16.86 -26.77
N GLU A 104 -0.16 17.79 -27.00
CA GLU A 104 -0.31 18.88 -27.96
C GLU A 104 -0.43 18.34 -29.40
N GLY A 105 0.34 17.30 -29.78
CA GLY A 105 0.21 16.66 -31.08
C GLY A 105 -1.15 15.99 -31.34
N ILE A 106 -1.86 15.59 -30.27
CA ILE A 106 -3.18 14.96 -30.36
C ILE A 106 -4.31 16.01 -30.35
N LEU A 107 -4.10 17.12 -29.64
CA LEU A 107 -5.07 18.21 -29.50
C LEU A 107 -4.98 19.25 -30.62
N GLN A 108 -3.97 19.17 -31.49
CA GLN A 108 -3.93 19.99 -32.70
C GLN A 108 -5.13 19.66 -33.59
N PRO A 109 -5.91 20.67 -34.02
CA PRO A 109 -7.06 20.43 -34.90
C PRO A 109 -6.55 19.90 -36.24
N THR A 110 -6.84 18.63 -36.53
CA THR A 110 -6.84 18.14 -37.90
C THR A 110 -7.90 18.93 -38.66
N ASN A 111 -7.48 19.68 -39.68
CA ASN A 111 -8.31 20.53 -40.55
C ASN A 111 -9.67 19.90 -40.94
N GLY A 112 -10.67 20.06 -40.07
CA GLY A 112 -12.02 19.52 -40.22
C GLY A 112 -12.99 20.45 -39.52
N ARG A 113 -13.87 21.05 -40.32
CA ARG A 113 -14.92 22.03 -39.97
C ARG A 113 -15.38 21.99 -38.50
N ILE A 114 -15.25 23.14 -37.85
CA ILE A 114 -15.96 23.50 -36.63
C ILE A 114 -17.43 23.69 -37.03
N ASP A 115 -18.33 22.83 -36.59
CA ASP A 115 -19.75 23.17 -36.47
C ASP A 115 -19.93 23.83 -35.11
N ASP A 116 -20.10 25.16 -35.14
CA ASP A 116 -20.45 25.98 -33.98
C ASP A 116 -21.93 25.77 -33.65
N SER A 117 -22.21 24.88 -32.69
CA SER A 117 -23.46 24.93 -31.94
C SER A 117 -23.24 24.39 -30.53
N ASP A 118 -23.00 25.32 -29.59
CA ASP A 118 -23.45 25.33 -28.19
C ASP A 118 -22.40 26.02 -27.31
N SER A 119 -22.37 27.35 -27.41
CA SER A 119 -21.71 28.22 -26.44
C SER A 119 -22.69 28.53 -25.31
N ASP A 120 -22.67 27.70 -24.26
CA ASP A 120 -23.26 28.09 -22.98
C ASP A 120 -22.15 28.42 -21.98
N GLY A 121 -22.21 29.65 -21.46
CA GLY A 121 -21.12 30.34 -20.78
C GLY A 121 -20.80 29.75 -19.40
N SER A 122 -19.68 29.03 -19.31
CA SER A 122 -18.86 28.98 -18.10
C SER A 122 -17.39 28.72 -18.48
N GLY A 123 -16.50 29.57 -17.98
CA GLY A 123 -15.13 29.75 -18.49
C GLY A 123 -14.14 28.64 -18.15
N GLU A 124 -14.20 27.52 -18.86
CA GLU A 124 -13.03 26.67 -19.15
C GLU A 124 -13.13 26.28 -20.63
N LYS A 125 -12.24 26.82 -21.49
CA LYS A 125 -12.16 26.44 -22.91
C LYS A 125 -11.83 24.95 -23.01
N GLN A 126 -12.84 24.11 -23.22
CA GLN A 126 -12.63 22.71 -23.58
C GLN A 126 -12.05 22.67 -24.99
N THR A 127 -10.82 22.21 -25.14
CA THR A 127 -10.20 22.04 -26.45
C THR A 127 -10.96 20.98 -27.24
N PRO A 128 -11.28 21.21 -28.53
CA PRO A 128 -11.97 20.24 -29.37
C PRO A 128 -11.14 18.97 -29.50
N ILE A 129 -11.81 17.81 -29.46
CA ILE A 129 -11.20 16.51 -29.20
C ILE A 129 -11.39 15.63 -30.42
N PRO A 130 -10.39 14.85 -30.85
CA PRO A 130 -10.60 13.78 -31.81
C PRO A 130 -11.65 12.77 -31.28
N SER A 131 -12.53 12.29 -32.18
CA SER A 131 -13.57 11.30 -31.87
C SER A 131 -13.03 10.16 -30.99
N PRO A 132 -13.81 9.62 -30.03
CA PRO A 132 -13.41 8.49 -29.17
C PRO A 132 -12.78 7.32 -29.94
N HIS A 133 -13.14 7.19 -31.22
CA HIS A 133 -12.72 6.18 -32.19
C HIS A 133 -11.34 6.41 -32.85
N ASN A 134 -10.75 7.61 -32.76
CA ASN A 134 -9.45 7.94 -33.36
C ASN A 134 -8.49 8.58 -32.34
N TRP A 135 -8.02 7.83 -31.34
CA TRP A 135 -6.88 8.28 -30.51
C TRP A 135 -5.57 7.85 -31.18
N PRO A 136 -4.77 8.78 -31.74
CA PRO A 136 -3.55 8.43 -32.48
C PRO A 136 -2.31 8.34 -31.55
N GLY A 137 -2.45 8.69 -30.27
CA GLY A 137 -1.34 8.83 -29.34
C GLY A 137 -1.07 7.63 -28.43
N PRO A 138 0.01 7.70 -27.63
CA PRO A 138 0.31 6.69 -26.61
C PRO A 138 -0.71 6.69 -25.48
N GLN A 139 -0.68 5.64 -24.65
CA GLN A 139 -1.55 5.57 -23.48
C GLN A 139 -1.10 6.53 -22.38
N LEU A 140 -2.05 7.31 -21.85
CA LEU A 140 -1.83 8.23 -20.74
C LEU A 140 -1.97 7.49 -19.40
N GLU A 141 -1.07 7.77 -18.47
CA GLU A 141 -1.04 7.11 -17.16
C GLU A 141 -2.08 7.73 -16.23
N VAL A 142 -3.00 6.92 -15.70
CA VAL A 142 -4.03 7.35 -14.76
C VAL A 142 -3.47 7.41 -13.35
N MET A 143 -3.27 8.62 -12.82
CA MET A 143 -2.80 8.84 -11.44
C MET A 143 -3.85 8.48 -10.41
N ALA A 144 -5.13 8.73 -10.70
CA ALA A 144 -6.24 8.43 -9.80
C ALA A 144 -7.53 8.12 -10.57
N GLY A 145 -8.41 7.32 -9.97
CA GLY A 145 -9.76 7.06 -10.50
C GLY A 145 -9.94 5.77 -11.33
N GLN A 146 -9.03 4.80 -11.24
CA GLN A 146 -9.19 3.52 -11.95
C GLN A 146 -10.45 2.72 -11.57
N HIS A 147 -10.99 2.89 -10.36
CA HIS A 147 -12.26 2.24 -9.99
C HIS A 147 -13.44 2.83 -10.78
N ARG A 148 -13.39 4.13 -11.11
CA ARG A 148 -14.38 4.79 -11.99
C ARG A 148 -14.27 4.25 -13.41
N ILE A 149 -13.05 4.05 -13.92
CA ILE A 149 -12.81 3.41 -15.23
C ILE A 149 -13.46 2.02 -15.28
N ARG A 150 -13.15 1.15 -14.30
CA ARG A 150 -13.71 -0.22 -14.24
C ARG A 150 -15.22 -0.23 -14.04
N ALA A 151 -15.76 0.74 -13.29
CA ALA A 151 -17.19 0.88 -13.09
C ALA A 151 -17.90 1.32 -14.38
N LEU A 152 -17.27 2.19 -15.18
CA LEU A 152 -17.80 2.59 -16.48
C LEU A 152 -17.81 1.43 -17.48
N GLU A 153 -16.71 0.66 -17.56
CA GLU A 153 -16.66 -0.56 -18.38
C GLU A 153 -17.81 -1.52 -18.02
N ALA A 154 -17.99 -1.79 -16.72
CA ALA A 154 -19.05 -2.67 -16.24
C ALA A 154 -20.47 -2.08 -16.42
N TYR A 155 -20.60 -0.76 -16.44
CA TYR A 155 -21.87 -0.07 -16.71
C TYR A 155 -22.25 -0.24 -18.18
N VAL A 156 -21.33 0.06 -19.11
CA VAL A 156 -21.55 -0.03 -20.55
C VAL A 156 -21.88 -1.47 -20.97
N GLU A 157 -21.17 -2.45 -20.40
CA GLU A 157 -21.46 -3.88 -20.61
C GLU A 157 -22.87 -4.26 -20.13
N LEU A 158 -23.33 -3.71 -19.00
CA LEU A 158 -24.63 -4.04 -18.41
C LEU A 158 -25.81 -3.36 -19.11
N THR A 159 -25.65 -2.10 -19.53
CA THR A 159 -26.71 -1.33 -20.21
C THR A 159 -26.74 -1.53 -21.71
N ASN A 160 -25.77 -2.29 -22.25
CA ASN A 160 -25.54 -2.45 -23.69
C ASN A 160 -25.37 -1.10 -24.40
N ALA A 161 -24.78 -0.13 -23.70
CA ALA A 161 -24.47 1.17 -24.29
C ALA A 161 -23.37 1.02 -25.36
N GLY A 162 -23.38 1.89 -26.36
CA GLY A 162 -22.38 1.86 -27.43
C GLY A 162 -20.96 2.11 -26.91
N ALA A 163 -19.95 1.63 -27.64
CA ALA A 163 -18.54 1.89 -27.31
C ALA A 163 -18.18 3.39 -27.30
N ASP A 164 -19.01 4.23 -27.93
CA ASP A 164 -18.93 5.69 -27.85
C ASP A 164 -19.10 6.26 -26.43
N GLU A 165 -19.66 5.49 -25.50
CA GLU A 165 -19.78 5.90 -24.08
C GLU A 165 -18.50 5.65 -23.26
N LEU A 166 -17.50 4.95 -23.81
CA LEU A 166 -16.25 4.62 -23.12
C LEU A 166 -15.24 5.78 -23.15
N TRP A 167 -15.61 6.91 -22.55
CA TRP A 167 -14.73 8.06 -22.34
C TRP A 167 -14.89 8.67 -20.94
N TRP A 168 -13.89 9.45 -20.53
CA TRP A 168 -13.96 10.23 -19.30
C TRP A 168 -13.25 11.58 -19.44
N THR A 169 -13.70 12.61 -18.72
CA THR A 169 -13.02 13.91 -18.68
C THR A 169 -11.75 13.82 -17.85
N CYS A 170 -10.61 14.11 -18.45
CA CYS A 170 -9.30 13.99 -17.83
C CYS A 170 -8.61 15.35 -17.74
N GLU A 171 -7.97 15.61 -16.61
CA GLU A 171 -6.98 16.68 -16.44
C GLU A 171 -5.60 16.09 -16.70
N VAL A 172 -4.93 16.56 -17.74
CA VAL A 172 -3.63 16.05 -18.21
C VAL A 172 -2.52 16.92 -17.64
N TYR A 173 -1.57 16.30 -16.94
CA TYR A 173 -0.40 16.96 -16.36
C TYR A 173 0.89 16.47 -17.04
N ASP A 174 1.86 17.37 -17.15
CA ASP A 174 3.12 17.10 -17.85
C ASP A 174 4.03 16.12 -17.08
N ARG A 175 4.42 15.06 -17.78
CA ARG A 175 5.33 14.00 -17.31
C ARG A 175 6.81 14.31 -17.58
N ALA A 176 7.15 15.39 -18.27
CA ALA A 176 8.43 15.66 -18.94
C ALA A 176 9.73 14.93 -18.45
N PRO A 177 10.68 14.62 -19.34
CA PRO A 177 11.92 13.91 -18.98
C PRO A 177 13.02 14.80 -18.33
N SER A 178 12.76 16.08 -18.05
CA SER A 178 13.77 17.08 -17.64
C SER A 178 13.36 17.87 -16.40
N PHE A 179 14.34 18.18 -15.54
CA PHE A 179 14.21 18.80 -14.21
C PHE A 179 13.58 20.22 -14.17
N THR A 180 13.27 20.86 -15.29
CA THR A 180 12.88 22.28 -15.33
C THR A 180 11.39 22.56 -15.54
N ASP A 181 10.62 21.66 -16.17
CA ASP A 181 9.18 21.88 -16.47
C ASP A 181 8.27 20.72 -16.02
N THR A 182 8.83 19.73 -15.32
CA THR A 182 8.10 18.56 -14.82
C THR A 182 7.21 18.84 -13.64
N LEU A 183 6.06 18.16 -13.58
CA LEU A 183 5.28 18.03 -12.35
C LEU A 183 6.19 17.56 -11.20
N PRO A 184 6.40 18.36 -10.14
CA PRO A 184 7.30 18.02 -9.06
C PRO A 184 6.89 16.69 -8.40
N LEU A 185 7.89 15.91 -8.00
CA LEU A 185 7.69 14.57 -7.46
C LEU A 185 6.71 14.55 -6.27
N ASP A 186 6.87 15.49 -5.35
CA ASP A 186 6.00 15.59 -4.20
C ASP A 186 4.55 15.89 -4.63
N VAL A 187 4.34 16.80 -5.59
CA VAL A 187 3.01 17.09 -6.15
C VAL A 187 2.43 15.86 -6.87
N ALA A 188 3.24 15.15 -7.65
CA ALA A 188 2.83 13.95 -8.37
C ALA A 188 2.43 12.79 -7.43
N ILE A 189 3.06 12.68 -6.26
CA ILE A 189 2.65 11.74 -5.20
C ILE A 189 1.34 12.18 -4.57
N LYS A 190 1.18 13.48 -4.30
CA LYS A 190 -0.06 14.04 -3.73
C LYS A 190 -1.26 13.83 -4.64
N LEU A 191 -1.10 13.96 -5.96
CA LEU A 191 -2.17 13.71 -6.95
C LEU A 191 -2.55 12.22 -7.06
N ARG A 192 -1.60 11.30 -6.83
CA ARG A 192 -1.86 9.85 -6.81
C ARG A 192 -2.52 9.38 -5.51
N ALA A 193 -2.33 10.12 -4.42
CA ALA A 193 -2.81 9.76 -3.10
C ALA A 193 -4.32 10.00 -2.96
N ASN A 194 -5.06 9.00 -2.49
CA ASN A 194 -6.50 9.13 -2.23
C ASN A 194 -6.75 9.38 -0.74
N ARG A 195 -6.51 10.62 -0.30
CA ARG A 195 -6.52 11.01 1.13
C ARG A 195 -7.78 11.73 1.59
N ARG A 196 -8.47 12.45 0.68
CA ARG A 196 -9.58 13.37 1.02
C ARG A 196 -10.97 12.85 0.60
N GLU A 197 -11.07 12.01 -0.43
CA GLU A 197 -12.37 11.50 -0.91
C GLU A 197 -12.73 10.17 -0.21
N ALA A 198 -13.62 10.29 0.78
CA ALA A 198 -14.03 9.27 1.72
C ALA A 198 -14.85 8.12 1.10
N TYR A 199 -14.19 7.17 0.41
CA TYR A 199 -14.74 5.82 0.19
C TYR A 199 -13.69 4.70 0.19
N LEU A 200 -12.41 5.01 -0.09
CA LEU A 200 -11.32 4.03 -0.08
C LEU A 200 -9.96 4.71 0.17
N ALA A 201 -9.71 5.09 1.43
CA ALA A 201 -8.44 5.69 1.84
C ALA A 201 -7.28 4.72 1.65
N ASP A 202 -6.10 5.24 1.31
CA ASP A 202 -4.91 4.40 1.09
C ASP A 202 -4.54 3.61 2.37
N SER A 203 -4.31 2.30 2.23
CA SER A 203 -3.84 1.42 3.30
C SER A 203 -2.42 1.79 3.73
N HIS A 204 -2.01 1.46 4.97
CA HIS A 204 -0.64 1.67 5.46
C HIS A 204 0.44 1.18 4.48
N GLY A 205 0.23 0.04 3.81
CA GLY A 205 1.19 -0.50 2.83
C GLY A 205 1.27 0.32 1.55
N GLN A 206 0.15 0.93 1.12
CA GLN A 206 0.14 1.87 0.00
C GLN A 206 0.86 3.17 0.35
N ILE A 207 0.67 3.68 1.57
CA ILE A 207 1.43 4.84 2.07
C ILE A 207 2.93 4.52 2.08
N TRP A 208 3.32 3.36 2.62
CA TRP A 208 4.72 2.94 2.61
C TRP A 208 5.28 2.88 1.20
N SER A 209 4.52 2.34 0.24
CA SER A 209 4.93 2.27 -1.17
C SER A 209 5.14 3.65 -1.80
N GLN A 210 4.31 4.65 -1.43
CA GLN A 210 4.49 6.04 -1.86
C GLN A 210 5.77 6.65 -1.27
N VAL A 211 6.06 6.42 0.01
CA VAL A 211 7.31 6.87 0.65
C VAL A 211 8.53 6.21 -0.02
N ALA A 212 8.45 4.91 -0.28
CA ALA A 212 9.49 4.15 -0.98
C ALA A 212 9.74 4.68 -2.39
N ALA A 213 8.68 4.95 -3.15
CA ALA A 213 8.77 5.51 -4.49
C ALA A 213 9.40 6.92 -4.48
N ALA A 214 8.97 7.80 -3.57
CA ALA A 214 9.54 9.15 -3.45
C ALA A 214 11.04 9.09 -3.15
N SER A 215 11.44 8.28 -2.17
CA SER A 215 12.84 8.12 -1.77
C SER A 215 13.71 7.47 -2.84
N ALA A 216 13.14 6.62 -3.70
CA ALA A 216 13.87 6.02 -4.80
C ALA A 216 14.19 7.04 -5.91
N GLN A 217 13.33 8.04 -6.08
CA GLN A 217 13.52 9.08 -7.09
C GLN A 217 14.35 10.26 -6.59
N ASP A 218 14.15 10.68 -5.34
CA ASP A 218 15.03 11.61 -4.67
C ASP A 218 15.58 10.98 -3.38
N PRO A 219 16.81 10.43 -3.42
CA PRO A 219 17.47 9.84 -2.26
C PRO A 219 17.73 10.81 -1.10
N LYS A 220 17.61 12.13 -1.32
CA LYS A 220 17.76 13.14 -0.25
C LYS A 220 16.51 13.22 0.63
N LEU A 221 15.36 12.79 0.12
CA LEU A 221 14.12 12.77 0.89
C LEU A 221 14.20 11.78 2.06
N PHE A 222 13.59 12.17 3.17
CA PHE A 222 13.39 11.33 4.35
C PHE A 222 14.67 10.88 5.05
N GLN A 223 15.76 11.65 4.91
CA GLN A 223 17.03 11.43 5.61
C GLN A 223 17.08 12.14 6.98
N GLY A 224 16.13 13.04 7.25
CA GLY A 224 16.02 13.81 8.49
C GLY A 224 15.79 12.97 9.76
N ARG A 225 15.75 13.64 10.92
CA ARG A 225 15.55 12.98 12.22
C ARG A 225 14.36 13.58 12.97
N GLY A 226 13.64 12.72 13.70
CA GLY A 226 12.60 13.15 14.64
C GLY A 226 11.51 13.97 13.96
N ALA A 227 11.24 15.16 14.50
CA ALA A 227 10.16 16.04 14.04
C ALA A 227 10.34 16.53 12.60
N ASP A 228 11.57 16.70 12.12
CA ASP A 228 11.82 17.18 10.75
C ASP A 228 11.42 16.12 9.72
N LEU A 229 11.76 14.85 9.98
CA LEU A 229 11.31 13.73 9.17
C LEU A 229 9.79 13.58 9.21
N GLU A 230 9.17 13.74 10.39
CA GLU A 230 7.71 13.71 10.50
C GLU A 230 7.08 14.83 9.66
N LYS A 231 7.60 16.06 9.74
CA LYS A 231 7.12 17.19 8.94
C LYS A 231 7.25 16.91 7.44
N GLU A 232 8.42 16.44 7.00
CA GLU A 232 8.69 16.10 5.60
C GLU A 232 7.75 14.99 5.09
N LEU A 233 7.60 13.90 5.84
CA LEU A 233 6.65 12.82 5.51
C LEU A 233 5.21 13.34 5.42
N LYS A 234 4.79 14.19 6.37
CA LYS A 234 3.44 14.77 6.37
C LYS A 234 3.21 15.61 5.13
N THR A 235 4.19 16.44 4.76
CA THR A 235 4.12 17.33 3.60
C THR A 235 4.10 16.54 2.29
N VAL A 236 5.04 15.63 2.07
CA VAL A 236 5.14 14.85 0.82
C VAL A 236 3.93 13.95 0.62
N LEU A 237 3.43 13.33 1.68
CA LEU A 237 2.26 12.43 1.61
C LEU A 237 0.91 13.17 1.67
N ASN A 238 0.91 14.50 1.85
CA ASN A 238 -0.28 15.33 2.05
C ASN A 238 -1.28 14.70 3.05
N LEU A 239 -0.75 14.33 4.21
CA LEU A 239 -1.56 13.76 5.28
C LEU A 239 -2.30 14.91 5.99
N GLY A 240 -3.63 14.94 5.78
CA GLY A 240 -4.51 15.94 6.37
C GLY A 240 -4.56 15.89 7.90
N PRO A 241 -4.97 16.98 8.57
CA PRO A 241 -5.03 17.06 10.03
C PRO A 241 -6.09 16.14 10.66
N GLU A 242 -7.10 15.72 9.88
CA GLU A 242 -8.26 14.97 10.36
C GLU A 242 -7.97 13.49 10.62
N VAL A 243 -6.96 12.92 9.96
CA VAL A 243 -6.58 11.51 10.14
C VAL A 243 -5.51 11.44 11.23
N LYS A 244 -5.83 10.81 12.38
CA LYS A 244 -4.85 10.42 13.40
C LYS A 244 -3.91 9.34 12.84
N PHE A 245 -3.03 9.76 11.93
CA PHE A 245 -2.08 8.89 11.27
C PHE A 245 -0.84 8.67 12.15
N PRO A 246 -0.35 7.42 12.33
CA PRO A 246 0.78 7.12 13.21
C PRO A 246 2.14 7.51 12.58
N LEU A 247 2.29 8.79 12.24
CA LEU A 247 3.44 9.37 11.51
C LEU A 247 4.78 9.10 12.21
N ARG A 248 4.82 9.29 13.53
CA ARG A 248 6.01 8.99 14.34
C ARG A 248 6.44 7.53 14.23
N ARG A 249 5.48 6.59 14.23
CA ARG A 249 5.77 5.15 14.08
C ARG A 249 6.28 4.84 12.68
N LEU A 250 5.68 5.45 11.66
CA LEU A 250 6.15 5.34 10.29
C LEU A 250 7.62 5.79 10.18
N ALA A 251 7.95 6.95 10.75
CA ALA A 251 9.30 7.49 10.78
C ALA A 251 10.30 6.57 11.52
N MET A 252 9.89 5.92 12.62
CA MET A 252 10.74 4.96 13.33
C MET A 252 11.03 3.71 12.49
N ILE A 253 10.02 3.12 11.83
CA ILE A 253 10.21 1.96 10.94
C ILE A 253 11.09 2.36 9.75
N TRP A 254 10.84 3.53 9.15
CA TRP A 254 11.62 4.04 8.01
C TRP A 254 13.10 4.21 8.34
N ARG A 255 13.44 4.59 9.57
CA ARG A 255 14.84 4.77 10.02
C ARG A 255 15.49 3.50 10.57
N ASN A 256 14.77 2.38 10.60
CA ASN A 256 15.33 1.12 11.04
C ASN A 256 16.02 0.41 9.86
N ASN A 257 17.32 0.14 9.99
CA ASN A 257 18.16 -0.36 8.91
C ASN A 257 17.82 -1.80 8.50
N ARG A 258 17.24 -2.60 9.41
CA ARG A 258 16.85 -3.99 9.15
C ARG A 258 15.43 -4.07 8.59
N TRP A 259 14.53 -3.29 9.16
CA TRP A 259 13.12 -3.34 8.86
C TRP A 259 12.73 -2.48 7.66
N ARG A 260 13.38 -1.34 7.40
CA ARG A 260 13.12 -0.52 6.20
C ARG A 260 13.24 -1.33 4.90
N PRO A 261 14.37 -1.98 4.58
CA PRO A 261 14.50 -2.70 3.31
C PRO A 261 13.51 -3.87 3.21
N LEU A 262 13.32 -4.62 4.31
CA LEU A 262 12.35 -5.73 4.31
C LEU A 262 10.91 -5.22 4.12
N THR A 263 10.53 -4.14 4.79
CA THR A 263 9.18 -3.56 4.70
C THR A 263 8.93 -3.00 3.30
N THR A 264 9.94 -2.40 2.66
CA THR A 264 9.86 -1.99 1.26
C THR A 264 9.61 -3.20 0.35
N GLN A 265 10.42 -4.25 0.44
CA GLN A 265 10.21 -5.49 -0.33
C GLN A 265 8.85 -6.14 -0.02
N TRP A 266 8.41 -6.09 1.23
CA TRP A 266 7.10 -6.59 1.65
C TRP A 266 5.98 -5.83 0.92
N CYS A 267 6.01 -4.50 0.99
CA CYS A 267 5.01 -3.63 0.36
C CYS A 267 5.10 -3.58 -1.18
N GLU A 268 6.15 -4.10 -1.81
CA GLU A 268 6.16 -4.37 -3.26
C GLU A 268 5.19 -5.49 -3.64
N THR A 269 4.91 -6.41 -2.71
CA THR A 269 3.92 -7.48 -2.92
C THR A 269 2.50 -7.03 -2.57
N LEU A 270 1.50 -7.62 -3.24
CA LEU A 270 0.09 -7.39 -2.94
C LEU A 270 -0.29 -7.92 -1.55
N VAL A 271 0.23 -9.09 -1.16
CA VAL A 271 0.12 -9.62 0.21
C VAL A 271 0.60 -8.59 1.22
N GLY A 272 1.79 -8.02 1.00
CA GLY A 272 2.36 -7.07 1.94
C GLY A 272 1.63 -5.74 2.00
N ARG A 273 1.16 -5.18 0.88
CA ARG A 273 0.32 -3.97 0.89
C ARG A 273 -0.99 -4.13 1.67
N GLN A 274 -1.56 -5.34 1.64
CA GLN A 274 -2.82 -5.64 2.34
C GLN A 274 -2.62 -5.92 3.83
N THR A 275 -1.42 -6.33 4.24
CA THR A 275 -1.16 -6.85 5.60
C THR A 275 -0.24 -5.98 6.43
N PHE A 276 0.56 -5.10 5.81
CA PHE A 276 1.42 -4.17 6.52
C PHE A 276 0.58 -3.22 7.37
N GLN A 277 0.92 -3.17 8.66
CA GLN A 277 0.31 -2.28 9.64
C GLN A 277 1.41 -1.58 10.43
N ILE A 278 1.46 -0.25 10.35
CA ILE A 278 2.51 0.57 10.99
C ILE A 278 2.63 0.25 12.48
N SER A 279 1.50 0.22 13.19
CA SER A 279 1.49 -0.09 14.62
C SER A 279 2.02 -1.49 14.94
N THR A 280 1.74 -2.47 14.07
CA THR A 280 2.18 -3.85 14.26
C THR A 280 3.70 -3.98 14.09
N TRP A 281 4.23 -3.40 13.01
CA TRP A 281 5.67 -3.39 12.76
C TRP A 281 6.43 -2.64 13.86
N ASP A 282 5.92 -1.49 14.29
CA ASP A 282 6.53 -0.68 15.35
C ASP A 282 6.73 -1.46 16.67
N TRP A 283 5.71 -2.21 17.10
CA TRP A 283 5.87 -3.02 18.31
C TRP A 283 6.73 -4.26 18.09
N MET A 284 6.69 -4.91 16.91
CA MET A 284 7.56 -6.03 16.59
C MET A 284 9.05 -5.64 16.67
N ILE A 285 9.41 -4.49 16.08
CA ILE A 285 10.75 -3.89 16.14
C ILE A 285 11.19 -3.66 17.59
N SER A 286 10.26 -3.28 18.45
CA SER A 286 10.56 -2.94 19.85
C SER A 286 11.02 -4.13 20.68
N ASN A 287 10.74 -5.37 20.26
CA ASN A 287 11.02 -6.60 21.00
C ASN A 287 12.44 -7.15 20.81
N ARG A 288 13.28 -6.56 19.93
CA ARG A 288 14.69 -6.98 19.73
C ARG A 288 14.89 -8.48 19.38
N ILE A 289 13.86 -9.11 18.82
CA ILE A 289 13.85 -10.50 18.32
C ILE A 289 13.55 -10.51 16.81
N ASP A 290 14.14 -9.56 16.08
CA ASP A 290 13.83 -9.30 14.67
C ASP A 290 13.91 -10.57 13.82
N ASP A 291 14.94 -11.39 14.00
CA ASP A 291 15.15 -12.59 13.18
C ASP A 291 13.98 -13.58 13.22
N PHE A 292 13.24 -13.66 14.35
CA PHE A 292 12.03 -14.46 14.45
C PHE A 292 10.95 -13.96 13.46
N TRP A 293 10.72 -12.65 13.42
CA TRP A 293 9.75 -12.01 12.53
C TRP A 293 10.22 -12.05 11.06
N LEU A 294 11.46 -11.60 10.83
CA LEU A 294 12.02 -11.43 9.48
C LEU A 294 12.19 -12.79 8.79
N ALA A 295 12.48 -13.88 9.51
CA ALA A 295 12.60 -15.21 8.89
C ALA A 295 11.30 -15.64 8.19
N THR A 296 10.15 -15.48 8.85
CA THR A 296 8.85 -15.82 8.27
C THR A 296 8.53 -14.92 7.07
N LEU A 297 8.68 -13.61 7.22
CA LEU A 297 8.43 -12.65 6.14
C LEU A 297 9.32 -12.91 4.92
N ARG A 298 10.61 -13.21 5.11
CA ARG A 298 11.54 -13.55 4.02
C ARG A 298 11.16 -14.83 3.31
N LYS A 299 10.72 -15.87 4.04
CA LYS A 299 10.23 -17.11 3.42
C LYS A 299 9.02 -16.84 2.52
N ILE A 300 8.07 -16.02 2.96
CA ILE A 300 6.91 -15.62 2.14
C ILE A 300 7.37 -14.86 0.89
N LEU A 301 8.25 -13.86 1.05
CA LEU A 301 8.80 -13.09 -0.07
C LEU A 301 9.52 -13.99 -1.08
N TYR A 302 10.30 -14.94 -0.60
CA TYR A 302 11.00 -15.91 -1.43
C TYR A 302 10.01 -16.75 -2.24
N THR A 303 9.00 -17.36 -1.59
CA THR A 303 7.98 -18.15 -2.28
C THR A 303 7.22 -17.29 -3.31
N LEU A 304 6.77 -16.09 -2.95
CA LEU A 304 6.08 -15.17 -3.87
C LEU A 304 6.94 -14.80 -5.09
N SER A 305 8.25 -14.63 -4.91
CA SER A 305 9.18 -14.33 -6.00
C SER A 305 9.43 -15.52 -6.94
N ARG A 306 9.21 -16.74 -6.46
CA ARG A 306 9.37 -17.97 -7.23
C ARG A 306 8.08 -18.36 -7.95
N LEU A 307 6.93 -17.81 -7.57
CA LEU A 307 5.68 -18.11 -8.27
C LEU A 307 5.68 -17.48 -9.68
N PRO A 308 5.19 -18.20 -10.69
CA PRO A 308 5.05 -17.68 -12.06
C PRO A 308 4.05 -16.50 -12.19
N TRP A 309 4.11 -15.81 -13.35
CA TRP A 309 3.31 -14.64 -13.77
C TRP A 309 3.23 -13.47 -12.78
N ASP A 310 4.35 -13.17 -12.12
CA ASP A 310 4.45 -12.11 -11.12
C ASP A 310 3.53 -12.35 -9.92
N GLY A 311 3.81 -13.44 -9.20
CA GLY A 311 3.10 -13.80 -7.97
C GLY A 311 3.08 -12.68 -6.93
N LYS A 312 4.12 -11.82 -6.92
CA LYS A 312 4.19 -10.64 -6.04
C LYS A 312 3.00 -9.71 -6.26
N SER A 313 2.58 -9.46 -7.50
CA SER A 313 1.50 -8.52 -7.81
C SER A 313 0.11 -9.14 -7.84
N ARG A 314 0.01 -10.47 -7.97
CA ARG A 314 -1.27 -11.15 -8.21
C ARG A 314 -1.84 -11.92 -7.02
N VAL A 315 -0.99 -12.39 -6.11
CA VAL A 315 -1.44 -13.16 -4.93
C VAL A 315 -1.96 -12.20 -3.86
N ARG A 316 -3.25 -12.30 -3.50
CA ARG A 316 -3.82 -11.50 -2.41
C ARG A 316 -3.53 -12.16 -1.07
N ALA A 317 -3.65 -11.41 0.02
CA ALA A 317 -3.53 -11.93 1.38
C ALA A 317 -4.50 -13.09 1.65
N VAL A 318 -5.74 -13.01 1.16
CA VAL A 318 -6.74 -14.09 1.29
C VAL A 318 -6.32 -15.34 0.51
N ASP A 319 -5.73 -15.17 -0.68
CA ASP A 319 -5.20 -16.30 -1.46
C ASP A 319 -4.03 -16.95 -0.70
N TRP A 320 -3.14 -16.14 -0.12
CA TRP A 320 -2.04 -16.62 0.72
C TRP A 320 -2.50 -17.36 1.96
N THR A 321 -3.55 -16.88 2.64
CA THR A 321 -4.14 -17.59 3.79
C THR A 321 -4.62 -18.97 3.39
N LEU A 322 -5.36 -19.09 2.27
CA LEU A 322 -5.79 -20.39 1.74
C LEU A 322 -4.61 -21.31 1.39
N LEU A 323 -3.62 -20.80 0.66
CA LEU A 323 -2.39 -21.53 0.31
C LEU A 323 -1.68 -22.03 1.57
N SER A 324 -1.44 -21.15 2.55
CA SER A 324 -0.74 -21.53 3.80
C SER A 324 -1.51 -22.48 4.71
N SER A 325 -2.85 -22.52 4.59
CA SER A 325 -3.68 -23.39 5.42
C SER A 325 -3.77 -24.80 4.85
N ALA A 326 -3.74 -24.92 3.51
CA ALA A 326 -3.83 -26.20 2.81
C ALA A 326 -2.44 -26.77 2.46
N LEU A 327 -1.46 -25.92 2.16
CA LEU A 327 -0.12 -26.29 1.71
C LEU A 327 0.92 -25.99 2.79
N GLY A 328 0.80 -26.68 3.93
CA GLY A 328 1.72 -26.54 5.06
C GLY A 328 3.16 -26.96 4.73
N ASP A 329 3.97 -27.14 5.78
CA ASP A 329 5.33 -27.63 5.60
C ASP A 329 5.29 -29.10 5.11
N GLY A 330 5.76 -29.36 3.90
CA GLY A 330 5.81 -30.70 3.31
C GLY A 330 4.51 -31.20 2.67
N TYR A 331 3.68 -30.29 2.15
CA TYR A 331 2.44 -30.68 1.44
C TYR A 331 2.70 -31.64 0.27
N GLY A 332 1.76 -32.56 0.06
CA GLY A 332 1.72 -33.50 -1.06
C GLY A 332 0.78 -33.07 -2.19
N ASP A 333 0.85 -33.81 -3.30
CA ASP A 333 0.07 -33.53 -4.50
C ASP A 333 -1.44 -33.56 -4.28
N GLU A 334 -1.92 -34.42 -3.37
CA GLU A 334 -3.34 -34.54 -3.06
C GLU A 334 -3.90 -33.27 -2.39
N GLU A 335 -3.13 -32.66 -1.49
CA GLU A 335 -3.52 -31.44 -0.79
C GLU A 335 -3.52 -30.24 -1.75
N ALA A 336 -2.53 -30.17 -2.63
CA ALA A 336 -2.52 -29.22 -3.73
C ALA A 336 -3.72 -29.43 -4.66
N ARG A 337 -4.03 -30.68 -5.01
CA ARG A 337 -5.15 -31.01 -5.90
C ARG A 337 -6.49 -30.62 -5.30
N GLU A 338 -6.73 -30.93 -4.03
CA GLU A 338 -7.98 -30.59 -3.36
C GLU A 338 -8.09 -29.07 -3.10
N LEU A 339 -6.97 -28.36 -2.92
CA LEU A 339 -6.97 -26.90 -2.84
C LEU A 339 -7.38 -26.25 -4.17
N PHE A 340 -6.81 -26.66 -5.29
CA PHE A 340 -7.02 -26.01 -6.60
C PHE A 340 -8.27 -26.53 -7.33
N PHE A 341 -8.57 -27.82 -7.20
CA PHE A 341 -9.63 -28.52 -7.91
C PHE A 341 -10.44 -29.42 -6.94
N PRO A 342 -11.23 -28.80 -6.03
CA PRO A 342 -11.96 -29.52 -5.00
C PRO A 342 -12.96 -30.51 -5.60
N SER A 343 -13.07 -31.67 -4.97
CA SER A 343 -13.96 -32.76 -5.41
C SER A 343 -15.42 -32.37 -5.13
N GLN A 344 -16.23 -32.10 -6.16
CA GLN A 344 -17.65 -31.77 -5.94
C GLN A 344 -18.50 -32.98 -5.51
N ARG A 345 -18.06 -34.21 -5.84
CA ARG A 345 -18.61 -35.48 -5.35
C ARG A 345 -17.51 -36.55 -5.36
N LYS A 346 -17.62 -37.57 -4.49
CA LYS A 346 -16.74 -38.75 -4.45
C LYS A 346 -17.01 -39.66 -5.66
N THR A 347 -16.66 -39.25 -6.87
CA THR A 347 -16.60 -40.13 -8.04
C THR A 347 -15.14 -40.48 -8.30
N PRO A 348 -14.75 -41.78 -8.26
CA PRO A 348 -13.33 -42.19 -8.34
C PRO A 348 -12.66 -41.98 -9.70
N THR A 349 -13.39 -41.51 -10.71
CA THR A 349 -12.98 -41.56 -12.12
C THR A 349 -12.73 -40.19 -12.78
N ASP A 350 -12.82 -39.08 -12.04
CA ASP A 350 -12.62 -37.75 -12.63
C ASP A 350 -11.14 -37.37 -12.74
N HIS A 351 -10.63 -37.35 -13.98
CA HIS A 351 -9.34 -36.78 -14.33
C HIS A 351 -9.24 -35.30 -13.89
N PRO A 352 -8.07 -34.81 -13.45
CA PRO A 352 -7.88 -33.42 -13.02
C PRO A 352 -8.17 -32.38 -14.13
N THR A 353 -8.24 -32.81 -15.39
CA THR A 353 -8.61 -31.98 -16.53
C THR A 353 -10.09 -31.60 -16.56
N THR A 354 -10.99 -32.40 -15.98
CA THR A 354 -12.46 -32.14 -16.01
C THR A 354 -12.96 -31.35 -14.79
N ARG A 355 -12.16 -31.25 -13.73
CA ARG A 355 -12.57 -30.59 -12.48
C ARG A 355 -12.60 -29.08 -12.58
N ARG A 356 -13.62 -28.48 -11.96
CA ARG A 356 -13.82 -27.04 -11.90
C ARG A 356 -12.82 -26.40 -10.93
N ARG A 357 -12.21 -25.27 -11.33
CA ARG A 357 -11.33 -24.47 -10.47
C ARG A 357 -12.03 -24.07 -9.17
N ARG A 358 -11.29 -23.98 -8.07
CA ARG A 358 -11.82 -23.47 -6.81
C ARG A 358 -12.30 -22.02 -6.97
N PRO A 359 -13.53 -21.68 -6.58
CA PRO A 359 -13.99 -20.30 -6.61
C PRO A 359 -13.16 -19.45 -5.64
N ASN A 360 -12.88 -18.21 -6.04
CA ASN A 360 -12.22 -17.18 -5.23
C ASN A 360 -10.74 -17.41 -4.86
N LEU A 361 -10.10 -18.50 -5.29
CA LEU A 361 -8.65 -18.66 -5.22
C LEU A 361 -8.02 -18.10 -6.50
N LEU A 362 -7.10 -17.14 -6.37
CA LEU A 362 -6.39 -16.50 -7.49
C LEU A 362 -7.31 -16.07 -8.65
N PRO A 363 -8.39 -15.30 -8.38
CA PRO A 363 -9.43 -15.01 -9.36
C PRO A 363 -8.95 -14.12 -10.52
N SER A 364 -7.79 -13.47 -10.38
CA SER A 364 -7.15 -12.65 -11.41
C SER A 364 -6.46 -13.47 -12.50
N LEU A 365 -6.33 -14.79 -12.32
CA LEU A 365 -5.75 -15.70 -13.30
C LEU A 365 -6.84 -16.29 -14.22
N ASP A 366 -6.49 -16.45 -15.49
CA ASP A 366 -7.27 -17.24 -16.43
C ASP A 366 -7.11 -18.76 -16.14
N ASN A 367 -7.91 -19.59 -16.80
CA ASN A 367 -7.90 -21.03 -16.54
C ASN A 367 -6.56 -21.70 -16.89
N LYS A 368 -5.84 -21.17 -17.90
CA LYS A 368 -4.54 -21.70 -18.32
C LYS A 368 -3.49 -21.43 -17.25
N SER A 369 -3.29 -20.16 -16.88
CA SER A 369 -2.34 -19.74 -15.85
C SER A 369 -2.67 -20.37 -14.50
N TYR A 370 -3.96 -20.55 -14.18
CA TYR A 370 -4.40 -21.24 -12.97
C TYR A 370 -4.02 -22.73 -12.95
N ARG A 371 -4.02 -23.42 -14.09
CA ARG A 371 -3.54 -24.82 -14.16
C ARG A 371 -2.03 -24.90 -14.08
N GLU A 372 -1.34 -23.98 -14.75
CA GLU A 372 0.11 -23.91 -14.70
C GLU A 372 0.61 -23.66 -13.26
N ILE A 373 -0.12 -22.87 -12.44
CA ILE A 373 0.35 -22.61 -11.05
C ILE A 373 0.22 -23.84 -10.19
N TYR A 374 -0.87 -24.57 -10.38
CA TYR A 374 -1.12 -25.84 -9.71
C TYR A 374 0.00 -26.83 -10.06
N GLN A 375 0.29 -27.01 -11.35
CA GLN A 375 1.37 -27.89 -11.82
C GLN A 375 2.72 -27.46 -11.23
N TYR A 376 3.05 -26.17 -11.32
CA TYR A 376 4.29 -25.64 -10.77
C TYR A 376 4.45 -25.88 -9.25
N ILE A 377 3.35 -25.80 -8.50
CA ILE A 377 3.33 -26.05 -7.06
C ILE A 377 3.50 -27.55 -6.75
N CYS A 378 2.89 -28.44 -7.54
CA CYS A 378 3.09 -29.89 -7.43
C CYS A 378 4.52 -30.30 -7.79
N ASP A 379 5.03 -29.84 -8.94
CA ASP A 379 6.38 -30.16 -9.45
C ASP A 379 7.50 -29.70 -8.51
N ARG A 380 7.20 -28.72 -7.65
CA ARG A 380 8.14 -28.15 -6.67
C ARG A 380 7.69 -28.38 -5.23
N SER A 381 6.87 -29.40 -5.01
CA SER A 381 6.58 -29.89 -3.66
C SER A 381 7.89 -30.15 -2.91
N GLY A 382 7.98 -29.65 -1.68
CA GLY A 382 9.20 -29.67 -0.87
C GLY A 382 10.21 -28.53 -1.11
N GLN A 383 10.15 -27.81 -2.24
CA GLN A 383 10.99 -26.60 -2.46
C GLN A 383 10.25 -25.30 -2.14
N LEU A 384 8.93 -25.29 -2.32
CA LEU A 384 8.08 -24.17 -1.96
C LEU A 384 7.52 -24.39 -0.56
N CYS A 385 7.50 -23.32 0.23
CA CYS A 385 6.86 -23.32 1.54
C CYS A 385 5.83 -22.19 1.57
N PHE A 386 4.65 -22.47 2.15
CA PHE A 386 3.60 -21.48 2.35
C PHE A 386 3.42 -21.22 3.84
N PRO A 387 4.39 -20.58 4.52
CA PRO A 387 4.25 -20.31 5.94
C PRO A 387 3.05 -19.40 6.19
N SER A 388 2.30 -19.73 7.24
CA SER A 388 1.13 -18.97 7.65
C SER A 388 1.52 -17.59 8.15
N LEU A 389 0.97 -16.55 7.50
CA LEU A 389 1.16 -15.17 7.92
C LEU A 389 0.51 -14.92 9.29
N ASP A 390 -0.57 -15.63 9.59
CA ASP A 390 -1.29 -15.53 10.85
C ASP A 390 -0.42 -15.88 12.05
N ARG A 391 0.60 -16.74 11.89
CA ARG A 391 1.57 -17.04 12.94
C ARG A 391 2.32 -15.81 13.44
N ILE A 392 2.48 -14.78 12.62
CA ILE A 392 3.15 -13.54 13.00
C ILE A 392 2.17 -12.38 13.17
N THR A 393 1.11 -12.29 12.36
CA THR A 393 0.18 -11.15 12.42
C THR A 393 -0.91 -11.27 13.48
N ARG A 394 -1.22 -12.48 13.96
CA ARG A 394 -2.16 -12.67 15.09
C ARG A 394 -1.50 -12.50 16.45
N LEU A 395 -0.17 -12.56 16.52
CA LEU A 395 0.54 -12.32 17.78
C LEU A 395 0.24 -10.90 18.24
N THR A 396 -0.18 -10.79 19.49
CA THR A 396 -0.45 -9.51 20.12
C THR A 396 0.85 -8.86 20.56
N LYS A 397 0.78 -7.57 20.87
CA LYS A 397 1.90 -6.86 21.50
C LYS A 397 2.34 -7.52 22.80
N GLU A 398 1.41 -8.13 23.53
CA GLU A 398 1.73 -8.81 24.79
C GLU A 398 2.45 -10.13 24.54
N ASP A 399 2.03 -10.92 23.57
CA ASP A 399 2.76 -12.14 23.18
C ASP A 399 4.20 -11.83 22.78
N GLY A 400 4.41 -10.74 22.00
CA GLY A 400 5.74 -10.27 21.64
C GLY A 400 6.61 -9.88 22.84
N ARG A 401 6.01 -9.27 23.88
CA ARG A 401 6.71 -8.95 25.12
C ARG A 401 7.09 -10.20 25.90
N VAL A 402 6.19 -11.17 25.99
CA VAL A 402 6.45 -12.46 26.64
C VAL A 402 7.60 -13.16 25.93
N LEU A 403 7.57 -13.27 24.60
CA LEU A 403 8.66 -13.86 23.80
C LEU A 403 9.99 -13.14 24.04
N SER A 404 9.99 -11.80 24.06
CA SER A 404 11.18 -11.01 24.36
C SER A 404 11.69 -11.21 25.79
N ALA A 405 10.80 -11.34 26.78
CA ALA A 405 11.15 -11.54 28.18
C ALA A 405 11.76 -12.93 28.40
N VAL A 406 11.17 -13.97 27.80
CA VAL A 406 11.71 -15.33 27.83
C VAL A 406 13.11 -15.35 27.22
N MET A 407 13.29 -14.75 26.03
CA MET A 407 14.63 -14.65 25.43
C MET A 407 15.61 -13.86 26.31
N GLY A 408 15.15 -12.79 26.96
CA GLY A 408 15.94 -12.03 27.92
C GLY A 408 16.40 -12.89 29.11
N HIS A 409 15.52 -13.73 29.67
CA HIS A 409 15.86 -14.64 30.74
C HIS A 409 16.88 -15.70 30.32
N VAL A 410 16.73 -16.30 29.13
CA VAL A 410 17.71 -17.25 28.58
C VAL A 410 19.08 -16.57 28.42
N ILE A 411 19.10 -15.32 27.97
CA ILE A 411 20.34 -14.54 27.86
C ILE A 411 20.99 -14.32 29.22
N THR A 412 20.23 -13.99 30.26
CA THR A 412 20.80 -13.78 31.61
C THR A 412 21.44 -15.04 32.19
N TRP A 413 21.09 -16.24 31.72
CA TRP A 413 21.75 -17.47 32.13
C TRP A 413 23.14 -17.63 31.50
N ALA A 414 23.31 -17.16 30.26
CA ALA A 414 24.57 -17.30 29.53
C ALA A 414 25.49 -16.08 29.69
N ASN A 415 24.92 -14.88 29.67
CA ASN A 415 25.63 -13.62 29.79
C ASN A 415 25.28 -12.95 31.12
N VAL A 416 26.26 -12.81 32.00
CA VAL A 416 26.13 -12.20 33.34
C VAL A 416 25.84 -10.69 33.24
N GLU A 417 26.26 -10.04 32.16
CA GLU A 417 26.06 -8.60 31.92
C GLU A 417 25.42 -8.32 30.55
N PRO A 418 24.11 -8.61 30.39
CA PRO A 418 23.42 -8.35 29.13
C PRO A 418 23.23 -6.85 28.89
N ARG A 419 23.20 -6.44 27.61
CA ARG A 419 23.04 -5.03 27.24
C ARG A 419 21.66 -4.50 27.63
N VAL A 420 21.67 -3.50 28.52
CA VAL A 420 20.47 -2.76 28.92
C VAL A 420 20.22 -1.58 27.98
N ILE A 421 19.04 -1.53 27.37
CA ILE A 421 18.62 -0.41 26.51
C ILE A 421 17.85 0.60 27.34
N THR A 422 18.52 1.69 27.72
CA THR A 422 17.93 2.77 28.54
C THR A 422 17.01 3.69 27.72
N ASN A 423 17.30 3.88 26.43
CA ASN A 423 16.50 4.73 25.56
C ASN A 423 15.62 3.88 24.63
N SER A 424 14.32 3.86 24.93
CA SER A 424 13.32 3.15 24.13
C SER A 424 13.15 3.71 22.71
N ARG A 425 13.65 4.92 22.43
CA ARG A 425 13.52 5.65 21.15
C ARG A 425 14.67 5.42 20.17
N ILE A 426 15.61 4.53 20.48
CA ILE A 426 16.66 4.13 19.53
C ILE A 426 16.01 3.31 18.40
N ASN A 427 16.19 3.76 17.15
CA ASN A 427 15.59 3.11 15.99
C ASN A 427 16.23 1.75 15.67
N ASN A 428 17.52 1.59 15.95
CA ASN A 428 18.32 0.41 15.65
C ASN A 428 18.86 -0.19 16.96
N LYS A 429 17.99 -0.89 17.70
CA LYS A 429 18.40 -1.58 18.94
C LYS A 429 19.19 -2.85 18.58
N PRO A 430 20.28 -3.17 19.29
CA PRO A 430 20.98 -4.44 19.11
C PRO A 430 20.04 -5.60 19.44
N GLN A 431 20.15 -6.71 18.72
CA GLN A 431 19.30 -7.86 18.98
C GLN A 431 19.65 -8.52 20.31
N LEU A 432 18.67 -9.17 20.92
CA LEU A 432 18.88 -9.99 22.10
C LEU A 432 19.91 -11.12 21.83
N ARG A 433 19.85 -11.77 20.67
CA ARG A 433 20.81 -12.85 20.32
C ARG A 433 22.27 -12.40 20.22
N GLU A 434 22.55 -11.12 20.00
CA GLU A 434 23.93 -10.62 19.93
C GLU A 434 24.63 -10.76 21.28
N ASP A 435 23.87 -10.68 22.37
CA ASP A 435 24.36 -10.87 23.74
C ASP A 435 24.69 -12.37 24.02
N LEU A 436 24.05 -13.31 23.33
CA LEU A 436 24.43 -14.75 23.35
C LEU A 436 25.70 -15.00 22.53
N GLY A 437 25.79 -14.39 21.34
CA GLY A 437 26.93 -14.61 20.44
C GLY A 437 28.27 -14.19 21.05
N CYS A 438 28.28 -13.21 21.96
CA CYS A 438 29.50 -12.80 22.67
C CYS A 438 30.01 -13.89 23.64
N VAL A 439 29.11 -14.72 24.18
CA VAL A 439 29.45 -15.79 25.13
C VAL A 439 29.77 -17.10 24.40
N LEU A 440 29.04 -17.38 23.32
CA LEU A 440 29.14 -18.68 22.62
C LEU A 440 30.28 -18.76 21.60
N ARG A 441 30.76 -17.64 21.04
CA ARG A 441 31.88 -17.66 20.07
C ARG A 441 33.19 -18.19 20.66
N PRO A 442 33.65 -17.75 21.85
CA PRO A 442 34.87 -18.29 22.44
C PRO A 442 34.78 -19.81 22.69
N LEU A 443 33.62 -20.29 23.14
CA LEU A 443 33.37 -21.72 23.37
C LEU A 443 33.37 -22.57 22.09
N ALA A 444 33.13 -21.95 20.93
CA ALA A 444 33.14 -22.63 19.63
C ALA A 444 34.53 -22.62 18.97
N ASP A 445 35.39 -21.67 19.35
CA ASP A 445 36.79 -21.61 18.90
C ASP A 445 37.69 -22.56 19.73
N ASP A 446 37.20 -23.03 20.89
CA ASP A 446 37.85 -24.01 21.78
C ASP A 446 37.48 -25.49 21.46
N ILE A 447 36.65 -25.73 20.44
CA ILE A 447 36.28 -27.06 19.91
C ILE A 447 36.86 -27.22 18.51
#